data_AF-A0A3N4RXY3-F1
#
_entry.id   AF-A0A3N4RXY3-F1
#
_cell.length_a   1.000
_cell.length_b   1.000
_cell.length_c   1.000
_cell.angle_alpha   90.00
_cell.angle_beta   90.00
_cell.angle_gamma   90.00
#
_symmetry.space_group_name_H-M   'P 1'
#
loop_
_entity.id
_entity.type
_entity.pdbx_description
1 polymer ?
#
loop_
_entity_poly.entity_id
_entity_poly.type
_entity_poly.pdbx_seq_one_letter_code
_entity_poly.pdbx_strand_id
1 'polypeptide(L)'
;MPYLHDMSTPPEQPPSPPQQPVPAPQDADASQSAPAPQPPAVPPQPTAYPYPNPQSPPPQNPYAQPTLVNQPAQPMPQPQPMPQSANPYAPQPGYGYPPVTAPPSGGTNTAARAVLWAAVGAVVASAAWAAGVFLTGGFGDKADLRGYTAPANLCSGADYSSFKEEYPVDDSSPTKNAMKDPALDESVCSLSLKKTGSSYADAYLSIQVDLHKKTNPGPEFTATWKNYGDSHTDYDVTPVQGIGDEAYLVTQDTSNGSTTSGSRYATLAVRDGWMTYTMYYSAYLSSYESDTNPPTLEEVTGWLKSDTKATLQQLKG
;
A
#
# COMPACT_ATOMS: atom_id res chain seq x y z
N MET A 1 -66.97 -16.79 44.86
CA MET A 1 -65.70 -17.38 44.39
C MET A 1 -64.55 -16.52 44.92
N PRO A 2 -63.85 -17.02 45.94
CA PRO A 2 -62.39 -16.91 45.94
C PRO A 2 -61.77 -18.30 46.24
N TYR A 3 -60.79 -18.68 45.44
CA TYR A 3 -60.00 -19.90 45.63
C TYR A 3 -58.75 -19.59 46.46
N LEU A 4 -58.47 -20.50 47.40
CA LEU A 4 -57.20 -20.69 48.10
C LEU A 4 -56.05 -20.93 47.10
N HIS A 5 -54.82 -20.55 47.45
CA HIS A 5 -53.83 -21.48 48.03
C HIS A 5 -52.50 -20.80 48.37
N ASP A 6 -52.14 -20.99 49.63
CA ASP A 6 -50.79 -21.01 50.21
C ASP A 6 -50.02 -22.22 49.66
N MET A 7 -48.73 -22.07 49.34
CA MET A 7 -47.63 -22.96 49.76
C MET A 7 -46.31 -22.74 48.99
N SER A 8 -45.23 -22.79 49.77
CA SER A 8 -43.90 -23.39 49.49
C SER A 8 -42.75 -22.51 49.02
N THR A 9 -41.92 -22.21 50.03
CA THR A 9 -40.49 -21.90 50.04
C THR A 9 -39.62 -22.82 49.15
N PRO A 10 -38.55 -22.30 48.53
CA PRO A 10 -37.59 -23.07 47.74
C PRO A 10 -36.64 -23.92 48.60
N PRO A 11 -36.14 -25.05 48.08
CA PRO A 11 -35.20 -25.93 48.81
C PRO A 11 -33.78 -25.38 48.88
N GLU A 12 -33.14 -25.63 50.02
CA GLU A 12 -31.74 -25.33 50.37
C GLU A 12 -30.72 -25.99 49.42
N GLN A 13 -29.65 -25.25 49.08
CA GLN A 13 -28.46 -25.78 48.41
C GLN A 13 -27.65 -26.69 49.34
N PRO A 14 -27.08 -27.81 48.85
CA PRO A 14 -26.15 -28.64 49.62
C PRO A 14 -24.78 -27.95 49.83
N PRO A 15 -24.08 -28.26 50.95
CA PRO A 15 -22.85 -27.59 51.35
C PRO A 15 -21.64 -27.93 50.47
N SER A 16 -20.75 -26.95 50.27
CA SER A 16 -19.47 -27.10 49.57
C SER A 16 -18.50 -28.02 50.34
N PRO A 17 -17.65 -28.81 49.64
CA PRO A 17 -16.64 -29.64 50.28
C PRO A 17 -15.48 -28.82 50.89
N PRO A 18 -14.82 -29.33 51.95
CA PRO A 18 -13.92 -28.57 52.81
C PRO A 18 -12.58 -28.20 52.15
N GLN A 19 -12.12 -26.98 52.44
CA GLN A 19 -10.79 -26.46 52.12
C GLN A 19 -9.71 -27.26 52.87
N GLN A 20 -8.69 -27.72 52.15
CA GLN A 20 -7.51 -28.38 52.75
C GLN A 20 -6.62 -27.35 53.47
N PRO A 21 -6.00 -27.69 54.61
CA PRO A 21 -5.22 -26.76 55.40
C PRO A 21 -3.83 -26.49 54.82
N VAL A 22 -3.43 -25.22 54.87
CA VAL A 22 -2.07 -24.74 54.67
C VAL A 22 -1.21 -25.07 55.90
N PRO A 23 -0.01 -25.67 55.78
CA PRO A 23 0.91 -25.78 56.90
C PRO A 23 1.71 -24.49 57.10
N ALA A 24 1.69 -23.98 58.34
CA ALA A 24 2.56 -22.93 58.86
C ALA A 24 3.72 -23.56 59.68
N PRO A 25 4.77 -22.81 60.08
CA PRO A 25 6.17 -23.21 59.97
C PRO A 25 6.75 -23.86 61.23
N GLN A 26 7.86 -24.59 61.07
CA GLN A 26 8.70 -25.04 62.18
C GLN A 26 10.13 -24.50 62.01
N ASP A 27 10.55 -23.72 63.01
CA ASP A 27 11.93 -23.32 63.29
C ASP A 27 12.72 -24.48 63.90
N ALA A 28 13.95 -24.69 63.43
CA ALA A 28 15.06 -25.21 64.24
C ALA A 28 16.41 -24.90 63.59
N ASP A 29 17.25 -24.19 64.35
CA ASP A 29 18.64 -23.82 64.12
C ASP A 29 19.55 -24.96 63.64
N ALA A 30 20.38 -24.67 62.61
CA ALA A 30 21.78 -25.10 62.56
C ALA A 30 22.54 -24.31 61.48
N SER A 31 23.45 -23.46 61.94
CA SER A 31 24.46 -22.73 61.18
C SER A 31 25.22 -23.62 60.19
N GLN A 32 25.13 -23.31 58.89
CA GLN A 32 26.12 -23.66 57.87
C GLN A 32 26.05 -22.65 56.71
N SER A 33 27.24 -22.25 56.26
CA SER A 33 27.55 -21.15 55.36
C SER A 33 26.78 -21.19 54.03
N ALA A 34 26.15 -20.07 53.67
CA ALA A 34 25.40 -19.90 52.43
C ALA A 34 26.30 -19.92 51.17
N PRO A 35 25.97 -20.69 50.12
CA PRO A 35 26.27 -20.33 48.74
C PRO A 35 25.24 -19.29 48.26
N ALA A 36 25.69 -18.32 47.46
CA ALA A 36 24.83 -17.25 46.93
C ALA A 36 23.58 -17.80 46.20
N PRO A 37 22.40 -17.16 46.33
CA PRO A 37 21.20 -17.56 45.60
C PRO A 37 21.38 -17.33 44.10
N GLN A 38 21.15 -18.38 43.32
CA GLN A 38 20.99 -18.28 41.87
C GLN A 38 19.76 -17.43 41.54
N PRO A 39 19.80 -16.60 40.48
CA PRO A 39 18.62 -15.86 40.04
C PRO A 39 17.49 -16.83 39.64
N PRO A 40 16.22 -16.43 39.82
CA PRO A 40 15.09 -17.29 39.48
C PRO A 40 15.11 -17.65 37.98
N ALA A 41 14.80 -18.91 37.70
CA ALA A 41 14.65 -19.42 36.34
C ALA A 41 13.56 -18.62 35.61
N VAL A 42 13.93 -18.06 34.46
CA VAL A 42 13.00 -17.41 33.53
C VAL A 42 12.03 -18.48 33.02
N PRO A 43 10.70 -18.30 33.11
CA PRO A 43 9.76 -19.21 32.49
C PRO A 43 10.02 -19.27 30.97
N PRO A 44 9.91 -20.45 30.33
CA PRO A 44 10.15 -20.57 28.89
C PRO A 44 9.21 -19.62 28.15
N GLN A 45 9.78 -18.71 27.36
CA GLN A 45 9.00 -17.87 26.47
C GLN A 45 8.23 -18.76 25.50
N PRO A 46 6.94 -18.49 25.24
CA PRO A 46 6.23 -19.18 24.17
C PRO A 46 6.99 -18.92 22.86
N THR A 47 7.41 -20.00 22.22
CA THR A 47 8.05 -19.97 20.90
C THR A 47 7.15 -19.20 19.95
N ALA A 48 7.65 -18.07 19.47
CA ALA A 48 7.04 -17.32 18.38
C ALA A 48 6.81 -18.29 17.20
N TYR A 49 5.58 -18.29 16.70
CA TYR A 49 5.24 -18.94 15.44
C TYR A 49 6.23 -18.44 14.35
N PRO A 50 6.79 -19.34 13.52
CA PRO A 50 7.64 -18.93 12.43
C PRO A 50 6.78 -18.17 11.41
N TYR A 51 6.94 -16.86 11.35
CA TYR A 51 6.54 -16.10 10.17
C TYR A 51 7.35 -16.63 8.98
N PRO A 52 6.73 -16.94 7.83
CA PRO A 52 7.48 -17.19 6.61
C PRO A 52 8.21 -15.90 6.24
N ASN A 53 9.54 -15.99 6.29
CA ASN A 53 10.46 -14.98 5.78
C ASN A 53 10.10 -14.69 4.31
N PRO A 54 9.90 -13.43 3.87
CA PRO A 54 9.75 -13.15 2.46
C PRO A 54 11.09 -13.47 1.78
N GLN A 55 11.11 -14.56 1.00
CA GLN A 55 12.20 -14.83 0.08
C GLN A 55 12.26 -13.68 -0.92
N SER A 56 13.37 -12.94 -0.93
CA SER A 56 13.69 -12.02 -2.00
C SER A 56 13.60 -12.77 -3.34
N PRO A 57 12.84 -12.26 -4.33
CA PRO A 57 12.85 -12.89 -5.66
C PRO A 57 14.27 -12.79 -6.26
N PRO A 58 14.72 -13.80 -7.01
CA PRO A 58 16.00 -13.73 -7.72
C PRO A 58 16.00 -12.57 -8.72
N PRO A 59 17.17 -11.97 -9.00
CA PRO A 59 17.27 -10.81 -9.89
C PRO A 59 16.70 -11.13 -11.27
N GLN A 60 15.68 -10.38 -11.68
CA GLN A 60 15.07 -10.52 -12.99
C GLN A 60 15.99 -9.94 -14.08
N ASN A 61 16.22 -10.75 -15.11
CA ASN A 61 16.96 -10.37 -16.31
C ASN A 61 16.10 -9.41 -17.17
N PRO A 62 16.55 -8.19 -17.51
CA PRO A 62 15.73 -7.13 -18.10
C PRO A 62 15.27 -7.34 -19.56
N TYR A 63 15.28 -8.58 -20.09
CA TYR A 63 14.93 -8.90 -21.48
C TYR A 63 13.77 -9.89 -21.65
N ALA A 64 13.00 -10.20 -20.60
CA ALA A 64 11.83 -11.07 -20.72
C ALA A 64 10.55 -10.23 -21.01
N GLN A 65 9.88 -10.51 -22.13
CA GLN A 65 8.55 -9.97 -22.42
C GLN A 65 7.46 -10.78 -21.69
N PRO A 66 6.38 -10.15 -21.19
CA PRO A 66 5.34 -10.85 -20.43
C PRO A 66 4.37 -11.63 -21.35
N THR A 67 4.23 -12.92 -21.12
CA THR A 67 3.13 -13.74 -21.65
C THR A 67 1.92 -13.70 -20.72
N LEU A 68 0.76 -13.33 -21.28
CA LEU A 68 -0.57 -13.33 -20.65
C LEU A 68 -1.07 -14.76 -20.36
N VAL A 69 -1.68 -14.96 -19.19
CA VAL A 69 -2.24 -16.24 -18.72
C VAL A 69 -3.76 -16.27 -18.94
N ASN A 70 -4.21 -17.05 -19.95
CA ASN A 70 -5.51 -17.76 -20.10
C ASN A 70 -5.97 -17.83 -21.57
N GLN A 71 -5.56 -18.89 -22.28
CA GLN A 71 -6.30 -19.41 -23.45
C GLN A 71 -6.30 -20.94 -23.43
N PRO A 72 -7.41 -21.61 -23.82
CA PRO A 72 -7.50 -23.07 -23.83
C PRO A 72 -6.64 -23.70 -24.94
N ALA A 73 -6.04 -24.84 -24.61
CA ALA A 73 -5.06 -25.57 -25.42
C ALA A 73 -5.62 -26.03 -26.78
N GLN A 74 -4.93 -25.69 -27.86
CA GLN A 74 -5.09 -26.27 -29.20
C GLN A 74 -4.05 -27.38 -29.43
N PRO A 75 -4.32 -28.39 -30.29
CA PRO A 75 -3.42 -29.52 -30.50
C PRO A 75 -2.09 -29.13 -31.15
N MET A 76 -0.99 -29.69 -30.63
CA MET A 76 0.39 -29.45 -31.06
C MET A 76 0.65 -29.89 -32.51
N PRO A 77 1.28 -29.06 -33.36
CA PRO A 77 2.00 -29.51 -34.53
C PRO A 77 3.35 -30.14 -34.15
N GLN A 78 3.77 -31.13 -34.94
CA GLN A 78 4.97 -31.95 -34.75
C GLN A 78 6.30 -31.18 -34.61
N PRO A 79 7.31 -31.76 -33.93
CA PRO A 79 8.59 -31.09 -33.67
C PRO A 79 9.39 -30.89 -34.96
N GLN A 80 9.66 -29.63 -35.30
CA GLN A 80 10.68 -29.29 -36.29
C GLN A 80 12.09 -29.36 -35.66
N PRO A 81 13.12 -29.79 -36.40
CA PRO A 81 14.48 -29.86 -35.88
C PRO A 81 15.04 -28.46 -35.59
N MET A 82 15.63 -28.30 -34.39
CA MET A 82 16.40 -27.12 -34.01
C MET A 82 17.63 -26.94 -34.91
N PRO A 83 17.92 -25.74 -35.45
CA PRO A 83 19.24 -25.45 -36.00
C PRO A 83 20.26 -25.35 -34.87
N GLN A 84 21.34 -26.11 -35.01
CA GLN A 84 22.50 -26.09 -34.12
C GLN A 84 23.10 -24.68 -34.03
N SER A 85 23.53 -24.33 -32.82
CA SER A 85 24.43 -23.22 -32.54
C SER A 85 25.69 -23.28 -33.41
N ALA A 86 25.78 -22.37 -34.38
CA ALA A 86 26.98 -22.23 -35.21
C ALA A 86 28.03 -21.38 -34.47
N ASN A 87 29.20 -21.99 -34.33
CA ASN A 87 30.45 -21.49 -33.80
C ASN A 87 30.84 -20.10 -34.39
N PRO A 88 31.19 -19.08 -33.58
CA PRO A 88 31.49 -17.72 -34.06
C PRO A 88 32.81 -17.57 -34.86
N TYR A 89 33.43 -18.67 -35.31
CA TYR A 89 34.69 -18.67 -36.08
C TYR A 89 34.66 -19.52 -37.36
N ALA A 90 33.48 -19.75 -37.97
CA ALA A 90 33.39 -20.44 -39.26
C ALA A 90 33.32 -19.42 -40.44
N PRO A 91 34.18 -19.52 -41.47
CA PRO A 91 34.14 -18.64 -42.63
C PRO A 91 32.91 -18.97 -43.52
N GLN A 92 32.07 -17.96 -43.76
CA GLN A 92 30.91 -18.07 -44.67
C GLN A 92 31.35 -18.05 -46.15
N PRO A 93 30.71 -18.85 -47.03
CA PRO A 93 30.91 -18.82 -48.48
C PRO A 93 30.17 -17.65 -49.12
N GLY A 94 30.73 -17.18 -50.23
CA GLY A 94 30.49 -15.85 -50.78
C GLY A 94 29.07 -15.58 -51.28
N TYR A 95 28.54 -14.45 -50.83
CA TYR A 95 27.55 -13.69 -51.56
C TYR A 95 28.14 -12.32 -51.88
N GLY A 96 28.10 -11.98 -53.16
CA GLY A 96 28.82 -10.86 -53.76
C GLY A 96 28.44 -9.53 -53.12
N TYR A 97 29.44 -8.88 -52.54
CA TYR A 97 29.44 -7.44 -52.40
C TYR A 97 29.29 -6.82 -53.81
N PRO A 98 28.49 -5.75 -53.99
CA PRO A 98 28.76 -4.86 -55.12
C PRO A 98 30.23 -4.44 -55.01
N PRO A 99 30.97 -4.31 -56.12
CA PRO A 99 32.38 -3.98 -56.05
C PRO A 99 32.54 -2.73 -55.18
N VAL A 100 33.20 -2.91 -54.03
CA VAL A 100 33.81 -1.81 -53.30
C VAL A 100 34.75 -1.19 -54.31
N THR A 101 34.32 -0.08 -54.90
CA THR A 101 35.21 0.80 -55.61
C THR A 101 36.28 1.16 -54.59
N ALA A 102 37.49 0.64 -54.82
CA ALA A 102 38.65 1.07 -54.07
C ALA A 102 38.63 2.60 -54.06
N PRO A 103 38.78 3.25 -52.89
CA PRO A 103 38.93 4.69 -52.89
C PRO A 103 40.11 5.00 -53.81
N PRO A 104 39.98 5.97 -54.74
CA PRO A 104 41.12 6.35 -55.55
C PRO A 104 42.27 6.67 -54.60
N SER A 105 43.39 5.98 -54.80
CA SER A 105 44.68 6.29 -54.20
C SER A 105 45.09 7.67 -54.69
N GLY A 106 44.54 8.69 -54.04
CA GLY A 106 44.59 10.06 -54.53
C GLY A 106 44.24 11.03 -53.41
N GLY A 107 45.25 11.37 -52.62
CA GLY A 107 45.23 12.48 -51.67
C GLY A 107 44.69 12.12 -50.30
N THR A 108 45.55 12.20 -49.30
CA THR A 108 45.29 12.15 -47.85
C THR A 108 44.17 13.09 -47.34
N ASN A 109 43.56 13.90 -48.22
CA ASN A 109 42.61 14.96 -47.88
C ASN A 109 41.13 14.56 -48.05
N THR A 110 40.77 13.51 -48.81
CA THR A 110 39.36 13.14 -49.08
C THR A 110 38.77 12.20 -48.04
N ALA A 111 39.54 11.21 -47.57
CA ALA A 111 39.14 10.33 -46.46
C ALA A 111 38.97 11.11 -45.15
N ALA A 112 39.90 12.04 -44.87
CA ALA A 112 39.80 12.94 -43.71
C ALA A 112 38.54 13.82 -43.76
N ARG A 113 38.16 14.28 -44.96
CA ARG A 113 36.91 15.04 -45.19
C ARG A 113 35.65 14.20 -44.96
N ALA A 114 35.63 12.94 -45.39
CA ALA A 114 34.49 12.05 -45.17
C ALA A 114 34.28 11.76 -43.67
N VAL A 115 35.37 11.52 -42.93
CA VAL A 115 35.33 11.33 -41.47
C VAL A 115 34.86 12.60 -40.76
N LEU A 116 35.32 13.78 -41.19
CA LEU A 116 34.83 15.06 -40.67
C LEU A 116 33.32 15.24 -40.87
N TRP A 117 32.80 14.92 -42.06
CA TRP A 117 31.36 15.02 -42.33
C TRP A 117 30.52 14.05 -41.50
N ALA A 118 31.01 12.82 -41.27
CA ALA A 118 30.36 11.86 -40.39
C ALA A 118 30.31 12.36 -38.93
N ALA A 119 31.42 12.94 -38.44
CA ALA A 119 31.49 13.52 -37.09
C ALA A 119 30.52 14.71 -36.94
N VAL A 120 30.45 15.59 -37.93
CA VAL A 120 29.48 16.69 -37.95
C VAL A 120 28.05 16.16 -37.94
N GLY A 121 27.74 15.14 -38.75
CA GLY A 121 26.43 14.50 -38.76
C GLY A 121 26.04 13.91 -37.40
N ALA A 122 26.97 13.23 -36.73
CA ALA A 122 26.76 12.68 -35.40
C ALA A 122 26.52 13.78 -34.35
N VAL A 123 27.26 14.89 -34.41
CA VAL A 123 27.07 16.03 -33.50
C VAL A 123 25.72 16.71 -33.71
N VAL A 124 25.33 16.95 -34.98
CA VAL A 124 24.03 17.57 -35.30
C VAL A 124 22.88 16.67 -34.89
N ALA A 125 22.97 15.36 -35.16
CA ALA A 125 21.97 14.40 -34.71
C ALA A 125 21.87 14.35 -33.18
N SER A 126 23.00 14.36 -32.47
CA SER A 126 23.02 14.37 -31.00
C SER A 126 22.43 15.66 -30.43
N ALA A 127 22.73 16.81 -31.04
CA ALA A 127 22.16 18.09 -30.67
C ALA A 127 20.65 18.15 -30.92
N ALA A 128 20.18 17.57 -32.04
CA ALA A 128 18.76 17.48 -32.35
C ALA A 128 18.00 16.57 -31.36
N TRP A 129 18.58 15.43 -30.99
CA TRP A 129 18.03 14.56 -29.95
C TRP A 129 18.02 15.24 -28.58
N ALA A 130 19.12 15.90 -28.19
CA ALA A 130 19.18 16.64 -26.95
C ALA A 130 18.15 17.79 -26.93
N ALA A 131 18.02 18.55 -28.01
CA ALA A 131 17.00 19.60 -28.16
C ALA A 131 15.59 19.02 -28.10
N GLY A 132 15.34 17.86 -28.72
CA GLY A 132 14.08 17.13 -28.62
C GLY A 132 13.75 16.79 -27.17
N VAL A 133 14.71 16.19 -26.44
CA VAL A 133 14.55 15.86 -25.01
C VAL A 133 14.30 17.12 -24.16
N PHE A 134 14.98 18.24 -24.45
CA PHE A 134 14.76 19.50 -23.75
C PHE A 134 13.38 20.10 -24.02
N LEU A 135 12.89 20.03 -25.26
CA LEU A 135 11.57 20.54 -25.64
C LEU A 135 10.42 19.66 -25.13
N THR A 136 10.65 18.35 -24.95
CA THR A 136 9.66 17.43 -24.38
C THR A 136 9.67 17.37 -22.84
N GLY A 137 10.36 18.30 -22.16
CA GLY A 137 10.33 18.42 -20.69
C GLY A 137 11.51 17.80 -19.93
N GLY A 138 12.67 17.64 -20.56
CA GLY A 138 13.90 17.12 -19.91
C GLY A 138 14.41 17.97 -18.73
N PHE A 139 13.93 19.19 -18.58
CA PHE A 139 14.02 19.95 -17.33
C PHE A 139 12.59 20.16 -16.83
N GLY A 140 12.21 19.40 -15.80
CA GLY A 140 10.84 19.35 -15.30
C GLY A 140 10.25 20.73 -15.01
N ASP A 141 8.95 20.86 -15.25
CA ASP A 141 8.17 22.01 -14.82
C ASP A 141 8.41 22.28 -13.33
N LYS A 142 8.36 23.56 -12.93
CA LYS A 142 8.34 23.89 -11.50
C LYS A 142 7.12 23.19 -10.89
N ALA A 143 7.34 22.39 -9.85
CA ALA A 143 6.29 21.62 -9.22
C ALA A 143 5.12 22.53 -8.80
N ASP A 144 3.91 22.20 -9.24
CA ASP A 144 2.69 22.92 -8.87
C ASP A 144 2.19 22.42 -7.52
N LEU A 145 2.84 22.85 -6.44
CA LEU A 145 2.50 22.40 -5.09
C LEU A 145 1.25 23.09 -4.52
N ARG A 146 0.71 24.11 -5.17
CA ARG A 146 -0.51 24.87 -4.76
C ARG A 146 -0.55 25.31 -3.28
N GLY A 147 0.62 25.52 -2.67
CA GLY A 147 0.74 25.89 -1.26
C GLY A 147 0.54 24.75 -0.28
N TYR A 148 0.39 23.51 -0.76
CA TYR A 148 0.27 22.33 0.10
C TYR A 148 1.56 22.03 0.85
N THR A 149 1.39 21.49 2.04
CA THR A 149 2.47 20.96 2.87
C THR A 149 2.17 19.50 3.24
N ALA A 150 3.24 18.70 3.40
CA ALA A 150 3.17 17.38 4.02
C ALA A 150 3.72 17.49 5.45
N PRO A 151 2.87 17.65 6.48
CA PRO A 151 3.31 17.88 7.85
C PRO A 151 3.98 16.62 8.43
N ALA A 152 4.93 16.77 9.35
CA ALA A 152 5.56 15.61 10.00
C ALA A 152 4.59 14.80 10.88
N ASN A 153 3.45 15.39 11.27
CA ASN A 153 2.40 14.74 12.02
C ASN A 153 1.05 14.97 11.34
N LEU A 154 0.71 14.15 10.35
CA LEU A 154 -0.56 14.24 9.65
C LEU A 154 -1.75 13.94 10.58
N CYS A 155 -1.60 13.06 11.58
CA CYS A 155 -2.70 12.75 12.50
C CYS A 155 -3.21 13.95 13.29
N SER A 156 -2.38 14.98 13.52
CA SER A 156 -2.82 16.23 14.16
C SER A 156 -3.34 17.29 13.20
N GLY A 157 -3.08 17.14 11.90
CA GLY A 157 -3.47 18.12 10.87
C GLY A 157 -4.50 17.61 9.87
N ALA A 158 -4.91 16.34 9.99
CA ALA A 158 -5.99 15.76 9.22
C ALA A 158 -7.30 15.92 9.99
N ASP A 159 -8.32 16.36 9.27
CA ASP A 159 -9.69 16.32 9.74
C ASP A 159 -10.24 14.91 9.55
N TYR A 160 -10.84 14.37 10.59
CA TYR A 160 -11.65 13.14 10.55
C TYR A 160 -12.84 13.28 11.52
N SER A 161 -13.29 14.53 11.71
CA SER A 161 -14.32 14.88 12.69
C SER A 161 -15.68 14.30 12.33
N SER A 162 -15.98 14.09 11.05
CA SER A 162 -17.23 13.46 10.63
C SER A 162 -17.34 12.01 11.11
N PHE A 163 -16.21 11.32 11.34
CA PHE A 163 -16.19 9.97 11.93
C PHE A 163 -16.46 9.96 13.44
N LYS A 164 -16.35 11.10 14.14
CA LYS A 164 -16.38 11.14 15.62
C LYS A 164 -17.76 10.95 16.23
N GLU A 165 -18.82 11.20 15.49
CA GLU A 165 -20.17 10.89 15.96
C GLU A 165 -20.36 9.37 16.11
N GLU A 166 -19.88 8.60 15.13
CA GLU A 166 -19.95 7.15 15.14
C GLU A 166 -18.86 6.52 16.01
N TYR A 167 -17.64 7.08 15.96
CA TYR A 167 -16.44 6.57 16.62
C TYR A 167 -15.87 7.60 17.61
N PRO A 168 -16.55 7.84 18.75
CA PRO A 168 -16.19 8.91 19.68
C PRO A 168 -14.93 8.63 20.48
N VAL A 169 -14.45 7.39 20.55
CA VAL A 169 -13.26 7.04 21.33
C VAL A 169 -12.01 7.37 20.52
N ASP A 170 -11.17 8.25 21.05
CA ASP A 170 -9.89 8.59 20.44
C ASP A 170 -8.92 7.39 20.43
N ASP A 171 -8.19 7.25 19.33
CA ASP A 171 -7.02 6.40 19.29
C ASP A 171 -5.90 7.04 20.13
N SER A 172 -5.47 6.36 21.19
CA SER A 172 -4.38 6.83 22.06
C SER A 172 -3.00 6.70 21.42
N SER A 173 -2.88 5.92 20.35
CA SER A 173 -1.60 5.56 19.72
C SER A 173 -1.72 5.45 18.20
N PRO A 174 -2.19 6.49 17.49
CA PRO A 174 -2.24 6.47 16.05
C PRO A 174 -0.83 6.36 15.47
N THR A 175 -0.70 5.57 14.41
CA THR A 175 0.56 5.43 13.68
C THR A 175 0.74 6.66 12.79
N LYS A 176 1.91 7.28 12.88
CA LYS A 176 2.27 8.42 12.04
C LYS A 176 3.66 8.23 11.49
N ASN A 177 3.83 8.50 10.20
CA ASN A 177 5.11 8.46 9.52
C ASN A 177 5.22 9.68 8.61
N ALA A 178 6.44 10.18 8.44
CA ALA A 178 6.71 11.24 7.48
C ALA A 178 8.08 11.01 6.85
N MET A 179 8.16 11.26 5.56
CA MET A 179 9.39 11.20 4.78
C MET A 179 9.62 12.57 4.12
N LYS A 180 10.87 13.02 4.13
CA LYS A 180 11.32 14.22 3.42
C LYS A 180 12.45 13.84 2.49
N ASP A 181 12.25 14.08 1.20
CA ASP A 181 13.24 13.86 0.15
C ASP A 181 13.19 15.03 -0.85
N PRO A 182 14.29 15.47 -1.49
CA PRO A 182 14.24 16.51 -2.51
C PRO A 182 13.23 16.29 -3.65
N ALA A 183 12.82 15.04 -3.92
CA ALA A 183 11.85 14.68 -4.94
C ALA A 183 10.41 14.52 -4.42
N LEU A 184 10.23 14.10 -3.18
CA LEU A 184 8.94 13.75 -2.60
C LEU A 184 8.92 14.04 -1.10
N ASP A 185 7.88 14.70 -0.62
CA ASP A 185 7.54 14.64 0.80
C ASP A 185 6.31 13.76 0.98
N GLU A 186 6.34 12.83 1.92
CA GLU A 186 5.23 11.96 2.27
C GLU A 186 4.85 12.19 3.73
N SER A 187 3.55 12.13 4.02
CA SER A 187 3.06 12.04 5.38
C SER A 187 1.87 11.08 5.46
N VAL A 188 1.90 10.21 6.45
CA VAL A 188 0.90 9.16 6.66
C VAL A 188 0.39 9.24 8.09
N CYS A 189 -0.92 9.06 8.22
CA CYS A 189 -1.59 8.81 9.48
C CYS A 189 -2.45 7.55 9.35
N SER A 190 -2.36 6.63 10.31
CA SER A 190 -3.27 5.50 10.41
C SER A 190 -3.77 5.39 11.85
N LEU A 191 -5.08 5.27 12.02
CA LEU A 191 -5.73 5.26 13.32
C LEU A 191 -6.86 4.23 13.39
N SER A 192 -7.08 3.73 14.60
CA SER A 192 -8.23 2.90 14.93
C SER A 192 -9.45 3.76 15.22
N LEU A 193 -10.59 3.40 14.62
CA LEU A 193 -11.89 3.99 14.89
C LEU A 193 -12.63 3.10 15.89
N LYS A 194 -13.07 3.69 17.00
CA LYS A 194 -13.64 2.96 18.13
C LYS A 194 -14.96 3.56 18.63
N LYS A 195 -15.94 2.69 18.83
CA LYS A 195 -17.20 2.98 19.52
C LYS A 195 -17.01 2.95 21.04
N THR A 196 -17.96 3.56 21.75
CA THR A 196 -17.97 3.50 23.22
C THR A 196 -18.16 2.07 23.69
N GLY A 197 -17.26 1.59 24.54
CA GLY A 197 -17.31 0.23 25.09
C GLY A 197 -16.57 -0.82 24.26
N SER A 198 -16.14 -0.50 23.04
CA SER A 198 -15.36 -1.43 22.22
C SER A 198 -13.95 -1.64 22.78
N SER A 199 -13.56 -2.91 22.94
CA SER A 199 -12.20 -3.27 23.36
C SER A 199 -11.21 -3.16 22.20
N TYR A 200 -11.65 -3.57 21.01
CA TYR A 200 -10.88 -3.51 19.76
C TYR A 200 -11.35 -2.35 18.87
N ALA A 201 -10.67 -2.18 17.73
CA ALA A 201 -11.08 -1.24 16.70
C ALA A 201 -12.29 -1.78 15.94
N ASP A 202 -13.33 -0.96 15.80
CA ASP A 202 -14.53 -1.29 15.02
C ASP A 202 -14.29 -1.01 13.53
N ALA A 203 -13.42 -0.05 13.23
CA ALA A 203 -12.96 0.28 11.88
C ALA A 203 -11.54 0.86 11.91
N TYR A 204 -10.97 1.08 10.73
CA TYR A 204 -9.66 1.70 10.56
C TYR A 204 -9.75 2.83 9.55
N LEU A 205 -8.96 3.88 9.79
CA LEU A 205 -8.80 5.01 8.90
C LEU A 205 -7.31 5.21 8.61
N SER A 206 -6.96 5.36 7.34
CA SER A 206 -5.62 5.72 6.90
C SER A 206 -5.68 6.92 5.98
N ILE A 207 -4.78 7.87 6.19
CA ILE A 207 -4.69 9.13 5.46
C ILE A 207 -3.25 9.27 4.99
N GLN A 208 -3.07 9.61 3.72
CA GLN A 208 -1.75 9.84 3.15
C GLN A 208 -1.74 11.09 2.29
N VAL A 209 -0.66 11.85 2.39
CA VAL A 209 -0.38 13.04 1.58
C VAL A 209 1.00 12.86 0.96
N ASP A 210 1.05 12.93 -0.36
CA ASP A 210 2.27 12.90 -1.15
C ASP A 210 2.43 14.22 -1.89
N LEU A 211 3.52 14.93 -1.61
CA LEU A 211 3.87 16.20 -2.25
C LEU A 211 5.02 15.98 -3.23
N HIS A 212 4.67 15.78 -4.50
CA HIS A 212 5.65 15.51 -5.54
C HIS A 212 6.35 16.81 -5.95
N LYS A 213 7.67 16.88 -5.78
CA LYS A 213 8.48 18.10 -6.01
C LYS A 213 9.30 18.06 -7.30
N LYS A 214 9.38 16.90 -7.95
CA LYS A 214 10.20 16.67 -9.15
C LYS A 214 9.46 15.99 -10.31
N THR A 215 8.40 15.23 -10.02
CA THR A 215 7.64 14.49 -11.02
C THR A 215 6.16 14.87 -10.93
N ASN A 216 5.53 15.12 -12.07
CA ASN A 216 4.09 15.35 -12.13
C ASN A 216 3.34 14.02 -11.89
N PRO A 217 2.54 13.89 -10.81
CA PRO A 217 1.83 12.64 -10.54
C PRO A 217 0.59 12.45 -11.42
N GLY A 218 0.14 13.46 -12.17
CA GLY A 218 -1.14 13.46 -12.88
C GLY A 218 -1.40 12.22 -13.76
N PRO A 219 -0.54 11.93 -14.76
CA PRO A 219 -0.77 10.78 -15.64
C PRO A 219 -0.89 9.44 -14.90
N GLU A 220 -0.03 9.20 -13.90
CA GLU A 220 -0.04 7.97 -13.11
C GLU A 220 -1.23 7.92 -12.14
N PHE A 221 -1.57 9.05 -11.53
CA PHE A 221 -2.73 9.17 -10.64
C PHE A 221 -4.02 8.86 -11.39
N THR A 222 -4.26 9.50 -12.55
CA THR A 222 -5.44 9.23 -13.37
C THR A 222 -5.47 7.77 -13.82
N ALA A 223 -4.35 7.23 -14.30
CA ALA A 223 -4.29 5.84 -14.77
C ALA A 223 -4.59 4.84 -13.66
N THR A 224 -4.07 5.05 -12.46
CA THR A 224 -4.27 4.19 -11.29
C THR A 224 -5.70 4.25 -10.77
N TRP A 225 -6.22 5.45 -10.52
CA TRP A 225 -7.47 5.60 -9.77
C TRP A 225 -8.71 5.54 -10.65
N LYS A 226 -8.65 6.04 -11.89
CA LYS A 226 -9.78 5.94 -12.83
C LYS A 226 -10.07 4.49 -13.22
N ASN A 227 -9.02 3.70 -13.36
CA ASN A 227 -9.10 2.31 -13.85
C ASN A 227 -8.92 1.30 -12.71
N TYR A 228 -9.08 1.71 -11.45
CA TYR A 228 -8.85 0.83 -10.30
C TYR A 228 -9.67 -0.47 -10.40
N GLY A 229 -10.93 -0.37 -10.84
CA GLY A 229 -11.83 -1.50 -11.06
C GLY A 229 -11.39 -2.48 -12.16
N ASP A 230 -10.52 -2.08 -13.10
CA ASP A 230 -10.02 -2.99 -14.14
C ASP A 230 -9.06 -4.04 -13.56
N SER A 231 -8.34 -3.67 -12.49
CA SER A 231 -7.42 -4.56 -11.77
C SER A 231 -8.02 -5.15 -10.49
N HIS A 232 -9.10 -4.55 -9.97
CA HIS A 232 -9.81 -4.93 -8.76
C HIS A 232 -11.31 -4.99 -9.07
N THR A 233 -11.76 -6.04 -9.74
CA THR A 233 -13.10 -6.16 -10.35
C THR A 233 -14.26 -6.14 -9.34
N ASP A 234 -13.95 -6.31 -8.07
CA ASP A 234 -14.85 -6.29 -6.92
C ASP A 234 -14.98 -4.90 -6.27
N TYR A 235 -14.41 -3.86 -6.89
CA TYR A 235 -14.50 -2.47 -6.47
C TYR A 235 -15.23 -1.61 -7.50
N ASP A 236 -16.08 -0.73 -7.01
CA ASP A 236 -16.72 0.31 -7.79
C ASP A 236 -15.88 1.59 -7.76
N VAL A 237 -15.71 2.22 -8.93
CA VAL A 237 -14.96 3.48 -9.06
C VAL A 237 -15.90 4.58 -9.54
N THR A 238 -16.01 5.65 -8.78
CA THR A 238 -16.85 6.81 -9.11
C THR A 238 -16.02 8.09 -9.12
N PRO A 239 -16.00 8.88 -10.21
CA PRO A 239 -15.35 10.20 -10.20
C PRO A 239 -16.09 11.16 -9.25
N VAL A 240 -15.35 11.93 -8.48
CA VAL A 240 -15.88 12.91 -7.53
C VAL A 240 -15.53 14.32 -8.01
N GLN A 241 -16.54 15.18 -8.15
CA GLN A 241 -16.36 16.56 -8.56
C GLN A 241 -16.20 17.49 -7.34
N GLY A 242 -15.50 18.61 -7.53
CA GLY A 242 -15.39 19.66 -6.52
C GLY A 242 -14.42 19.36 -5.37
N ILE A 243 -13.49 18.43 -5.56
CA ILE A 243 -12.38 18.14 -4.64
C ILE A 243 -11.11 17.99 -5.47
N GLY A 244 -10.14 18.89 -5.27
CA GLY A 244 -8.92 18.95 -6.08
C GLY A 244 -9.16 19.23 -7.57
N ASP A 245 -8.15 18.92 -8.39
CA ASP A 245 -8.25 18.92 -9.86
C ASP A 245 -9.00 17.67 -10.36
N GLU A 246 -8.75 16.52 -9.73
CA GLU A 246 -9.45 15.27 -9.99
C GLU A 246 -9.52 14.43 -8.71
N ALA A 247 -10.61 13.68 -8.56
CA ALA A 247 -10.81 12.78 -7.44
C ALA A 247 -11.61 11.55 -7.86
N TYR A 248 -11.30 10.41 -7.22
CA TYR A 248 -11.95 9.13 -7.45
C TYR A 248 -12.30 8.50 -6.11
N LEU A 249 -13.56 8.10 -5.99
CA LEU A 249 -14.05 7.31 -4.88
C LEU A 249 -14.08 5.85 -5.30
N VAL A 250 -13.30 5.04 -4.59
CA VAL A 250 -13.21 3.59 -4.79
C VAL A 250 -13.88 2.91 -3.62
N THR A 251 -14.87 2.06 -3.88
CA THR A 251 -15.66 1.41 -2.82
C THR A 251 -15.83 -0.07 -3.05
N GLN A 252 -15.96 -0.81 -1.96
CA GLN A 252 -16.38 -2.20 -1.98
C GLN A 252 -17.24 -2.47 -0.75
N ASP A 253 -18.34 -3.20 -0.94
CA ASP A 253 -19.15 -3.74 0.14
C ASP A 253 -19.40 -5.23 -0.11
N THR A 254 -18.80 -6.08 0.71
CA THR A 254 -18.98 -7.54 0.65
C THR A 254 -20.01 -8.04 1.66
N SER A 255 -20.64 -7.14 2.42
CA SER A 255 -21.63 -7.49 3.44
C SER A 255 -22.93 -8.04 2.86
N ASN A 256 -23.25 -7.72 1.60
CA ASN A 256 -24.52 -8.07 0.96
C ASN A 256 -25.74 -7.66 1.80
N GLY A 257 -25.66 -6.50 2.47
CA GLY A 257 -26.71 -6.00 3.36
C GLY A 257 -26.69 -6.59 4.78
N SER A 258 -25.76 -7.50 5.08
CA SER A 258 -25.52 -7.99 6.43
C SER A 258 -24.90 -6.89 7.31
N THR A 259 -25.25 -6.89 8.60
CA THR A 259 -24.59 -6.05 9.61
C THR A 259 -23.57 -6.83 10.43
N THR A 260 -23.47 -8.15 10.24
CA THR A 260 -22.67 -9.05 11.09
C THR A 260 -21.72 -9.95 10.27
N SER A 261 -21.53 -9.67 8.98
CA SER A 261 -20.61 -10.43 8.12
C SER A 261 -20.15 -9.60 6.93
N GLY A 262 -18.95 -9.86 6.43
CA GLY A 262 -18.37 -9.19 5.28
C GLY A 262 -17.53 -7.99 5.67
N SER A 263 -17.31 -7.08 4.73
CA SER A 263 -16.43 -5.93 4.91
C SER A 263 -16.91 -4.74 4.09
N ARG A 264 -16.59 -3.55 4.56
CA ARG A 264 -16.82 -2.29 3.84
C ARG A 264 -15.51 -1.56 3.69
N TYR A 265 -15.22 -1.16 2.45
CA TYR A 265 -14.04 -0.39 2.10
C TYR A 265 -14.44 0.85 1.31
N ALA A 266 -13.79 1.96 1.61
CA ALA A 266 -13.92 3.18 0.83
C ALA A 266 -12.59 3.94 0.81
N THR A 267 -12.12 4.31 -0.37
CA THR A 267 -10.95 5.17 -0.57
C THR A 267 -11.37 6.38 -1.37
N LEU A 268 -11.15 7.58 -0.83
CA LEU A 268 -11.21 8.81 -1.61
C LEU A 268 -9.77 9.21 -1.96
N ALA A 269 -9.42 9.08 -3.24
CA ALA A 269 -8.17 9.55 -3.80
C ALA A 269 -8.38 10.91 -4.47
N VAL A 270 -7.49 11.87 -4.21
CA VAL A 270 -7.54 13.23 -4.76
C VAL A 270 -6.18 13.62 -5.29
N ARG A 271 -6.16 14.32 -6.43
CA ARG A 271 -5.00 15.09 -6.89
C ARG A 271 -5.38 16.56 -7.01
N ASP A 272 -4.52 17.44 -6.49
CA ASP A 272 -4.64 18.89 -6.69
C ASP A 272 -3.24 19.46 -6.99
N GLY A 273 -2.99 19.84 -8.24
CA GLY A 273 -1.65 20.12 -8.73
C GLY A 273 -0.75 18.87 -8.68
N TRP A 274 0.42 19.00 -8.05
CA TRP A 274 1.40 17.93 -7.82
C TRP A 274 1.32 17.33 -6.41
N MET A 275 0.23 17.59 -5.68
CA MET A 275 -0.10 16.89 -4.45
C MET A 275 -1.09 15.77 -4.75
N THR A 276 -0.86 14.58 -4.18
CA THR A 276 -1.86 13.52 -4.11
C THR A 276 -2.22 13.23 -2.66
N TYR A 277 -3.48 12.87 -2.44
CA TYR A 277 -4.06 12.62 -1.14
C TYR A 277 -4.93 11.38 -1.22
N THR A 278 -4.87 10.54 -0.19
CA THR A 278 -5.82 9.45 -0.02
C THR A 278 -6.37 9.43 1.40
N MET A 279 -7.66 9.14 1.53
CA MET A 279 -8.30 8.79 2.78
C MET A 279 -9.01 7.45 2.59
N TYR A 280 -8.57 6.45 3.32
CA TYR A 280 -9.00 5.06 3.21
C TYR A 280 -9.66 4.62 4.52
N TYR A 281 -10.86 4.07 4.39
CA TYR A 281 -11.63 3.46 5.45
C TYR A 281 -11.78 1.96 5.22
N SER A 282 -11.68 1.18 6.29
CA SER A 282 -12.04 -0.23 6.30
C SER A 282 -12.77 -0.64 7.57
N ALA A 283 -13.77 -1.52 7.41
CA ALA A 283 -14.43 -2.19 8.52
C ALA A 283 -14.70 -3.65 8.18
N TYR A 284 -14.56 -4.52 9.18
CA TYR A 284 -14.82 -5.95 9.09
C TYR A 284 -16.00 -6.28 9.99
N LEU A 285 -17.09 -6.77 9.37
CA LEU A 285 -18.32 -7.08 10.08
C LEU A 285 -18.28 -8.54 10.53
N SER A 286 -18.65 -8.78 11.78
CA SER A 286 -18.59 -10.10 12.39
C SER A 286 -19.70 -10.26 13.41
N SER A 287 -20.25 -11.47 13.52
CA SER A 287 -21.26 -11.82 14.52
C SER A 287 -20.71 -11.92 15.94
N TYR A 288 -19.38 -11.89 16.09
CA TYR A 288 -18.70 -11.84 17.38
C TYR A 288 -18.53 -10.42 17.92
N GLU A 289 -18.72 -9.40 17.08
CA GLU A 289 -18.65 -8.02 17.50
C GLU A 289 -19.90 -7.63 18.28
N SER A 290 -19.72 -6.81 19.32
CA SER A 290 -20.84 -6.25 20.07
C SER A 290 -21.60 -5.19 19.28
N ASP A 291 -20.99 -4.64 18.24
CA ASP A 291 -21.62 -3.68 17.34
C ASP A 291 -22.46 -4.39 16.27
N THR A 292 -23.76 -4.15 16.30
CA THR A 292 -24.72 -4.67 15.32
C THR A 292 -25.25 -3.59 14.38
N ASN A 293 -24.74 -2.36 14.48
CA ASN A 293 -25.17 -1.21 13.69
C ASN A 293 -23.98 -0.48 13.05
N PRO A 294 -23.24 -1.13 12.14
CA PRO A 294 -22.12 -0.50 11.45
C PRO A 294 -22.61 0.55 10.44
N PRO A 295 -21.86 1.66 10.25
CA PRO A 295 -22.27 2.73 9.35
C PRO A 295 -22.33 2.24 7.90
N THR A 296 -23.33 2.70 7.16
CA THR A 296 -23.51 2.37 5.75
C THR A 296 -22.36 2.90 4.91
N LEU A 297 -22.15 2.29 3.73
CA LEU A 297 -21.13 2.77 2.81
C LEU A 297 -21.42 4.22 2.35
N GLU A 298 -22.69 4.60 2.22
CA GLU A 298 -23.07 5.97 1.86
C GLU A 298 -22.63 6.98 2.93
N GLU A 299 -22.91 6.71 4.21
CA GLU A 299 -22.47 7.55 5.33
C GLU A 299 -20.96 7.71 5.36
N VAL A 300 -20.22 6.59 5.27
CA VAL A 300 -18.75 6.59 5.23
C VAL A 300 -18.23 7.44 4.07
N THR A 301 -18.78 7.30 2.87
CA THR A 301 -18.32 8.08 1.71
C THR A 301 -18.65 9.57 1.84
N GLY A 302 -19.74 9.91 2.56
CA GLY A 302 -20.07 11.27 2.94
C GLY A 302 -19.02 11.87 3.87
N TRP A 303 -18.64 11.14 4.91
CA TRP A 303 -17.59 11.53 5.86
C TRP A 303 -16.24 11.71 5.15
N LEU A 304 -15.82 10.74 4.33
CA LEU A 304 -14.58 10.84 3.55
C LEU A 304 -14.53 12.13 2.72
N LYS A 305 -15.62 12.48 2.02
CA LYS A 305 -15.69 13.70 1.20
C LYS A 305 -15.63 14.97 2.03
N SER A 306 -16.33 15.00 3.16
CA SER A 306 -16.36 16.14 4.07
C SER A 306 -14.98 16.40 4.66
N ASP A 307 -14.42 15.36 5.28
CA ASP A 307 -13.16 15.41 6.02
C ASP A 307 -11.96 15.60 5.10
N THR A 308 -12.00 15.03 3.89
CA THR A 308 -10.99 15.32 2.86
C THR A 308 -10.99 16.80 2.46
N LYS A 309 -12.16 17.41 2.23
CA LYS A 309 -12.21 18.85 1.89
C LYS A 309 -11.64 19.72 3.01
N ALA A 310 -11.99 19.41 4.25
CA ALA A 310 -11.49 20.13 5.42
C ALA A 310 -9.97 19.95 5.57
N THR A 311 -9.48 18.71 5.48
CA THR A 311 -8.05 18.39 5.55
C THR A 311 -7.25 19.11 4.46
N LEU A 312 -7.71 19.07 3.21
CA LEU A 312 -7.03 19.75 2.10
C LEU A 312 -6.96 21.28 2.33
N GLN A 313 -7.95 21.89 2.96
CA GLN A 313 -7.85 23.32 3.34
C GLN A 313 -6.80 23.55 4.43
N GLN A 314 -6.71 22.67 5.44
CA GLN A 314 -5.74 22.77 6.53
C GLN A 314 -4.30 22.54 6.06
N LEU A 315 -4.10 21.73 5.02
CA LEU A 315 -2.77 21.43 4.46
C LEU A 315 -2.21 22.56 3.58
N LYS A 316 -3.04 23.53 3.18
CA LYS A 316 -2.57 24.75 2.50
C LYS A 316 -1.98 25.71 3.54
N GLY A 317 -0.70 26.07 3.34
CA GLY A 317 0.03 27.00 4.20
C GLY A 317 -0.43 28.44 4.11
#